data_AF-A0A656GKV5-F1
#
_entry.id   AF-A0A656GKV5-F1
#
_cell.length_a   1.000
_cell.length_b   1.000
_cell.length_c   1.000
_cell.angle_alpha   90.00
_cell.angle_beta   90.00
_cell.angle_gamma   90.00
#
_symmetry.space_group_name_H-M   'P 1'
#
loop_
_entity.id
_entity.type
_entity.pdbx_description
1 polymer ?
#
loop_
_entity_poly.entity_id
_entity_poly.type
_entity_poly.pdbx_seq_one_letter_code
_entity_poly.pdbx_strand_id
1 'polypeptide(L)'
;KTGAYHYFRALSSSPEAQRDNIVSTLTAAGFDASTEFFAIDAELEGNEKATPDEMADNLHKLLTLLYNEKILKSKKPFIYCDNNFWMNHILGEKYAFSEYPLWIAN
;
A
#
# COMPACT_ATOMS: atom_id res chain seq x y z
N LYS A 1 9.17 13.20 13.36
CA LYS A 1 9.41 12.14 12.36
C LYS A 1 8.39 12.34 11.27
N THR A 2 8.82 12.40 10.02
CA THR A 2 7.96 12.56 8.85
C THR A 2 7.61 11.20 8.27
N GLY A 3 6.51 11.14 7.54
CA GLY A 3 6.08 9.95 6.83
C GLY A 3 5.46 10.35 5.52
N ALA A 4 5.45 9.41 4.59
CA ALA A 4 4.78 9.54 3.30
C ALA A 4 3.75 8.43 3.16
N TYR A 5 2.75 8.66 2.32
CA TYR A 5 1.80 7.63 1.94
C TYR A 5 1.59 7.67 0.43
N HIS A 6 1.13 6.54 -0.11
CA HIS A 6 0.66 6.45 -1.48
C HIS A 6 -0.79 5.97 -1.47
N TYR A 7 -1.65 6.73 -2.15
CA TYR A 7 -3.04 6.36 -2.33
C TYR A 7 -3.15 5.22 -3.35
N PHE A 8 -3.58 4.06 -2.89
CA PHE A 8 -3.67 2.84 -3.67
C PHE A 8 -4.72 2.92 -4.77
N ARG A 9 -4.35 2.43 -5.96
CA ARG A 9 -5.25 2.28 -7.11
C ARG A 9 -5.32 0.80 -7.49
N ALA A 10 -6.47 0.17 -7.28
CA ALA A 10 -6.66 -1.24 -7.57
C ALA A 10 -6.67 -1.54 -9.07
N LEU A 11 -7.38 -0.72 -9.86
CA LEU A 11 -7.59 -0.98 -11.29
C LEU A 11 -7.13 0.14 -12.22
N SER A 12 -7.09 1.39 -11.75
CA SER A 12 -6.73 2.55 -12.58
C SER A 12 -5.22 2.72 -12.81
N SER A 13 -4.39 1.94 -12.10
CA SER A 13 -2.95 1.82 -12.34
C SER A 13 -2.48 0.43 -11.94
N SER A 14 -1.59 -0.18 -12.73
CA SER A 14 -0.99 -1.46 -12.33
C SER A 14 -0.13 -1.32 -11.07
N PRO A 15 0.04 -2.41 -10.29
CA PRO A 15 0.96 -2.44 -9.16
C PRO A 15 2.39 -2.04 -9.53
N GLU A 16 2.88 -2.46 -10.70
CA GLU A 16 4.21 -2.09 -11.19
C GLU A 16 4.35 -0.58 -11.44
N ALA A 17 3.36 0.03 -12.08
CA ALA A 17 3.37 1.47 -12.32
C ALA A 17 3.30 2.27 -11.02
N GLN A 18 2.52 1.80 -10.04
CA GLN A 18 2.48 2.40 -8.71
C GLN A 18 3.82 2.26 -7.98
N ARG A 19 4.43 1.08 -7.98
CA ARG A 19 5.78 0.86 -7.44
C ARG A 19 6.78 1.85 -8.06
N ASP A 20 6.82 1.97 -9.38
CA ASP A 20 7.76 2.85 -10.07
C ASP A 20 7.57 4.32 -9.68
N ASN A 21 6.31 4.76 -9.63
CA ASN A 21 5.97 6.12 -9.19
C ASN A 21 6.34 6.37 -7.72
N ILE A 22 6.05 5.42 -6.84
CA ILE A 22 6.41 5.49 -5.41
C ILE A 22 7.92 5.62 -5.26
N VAL A 23 8.70 4.70 -5.86
CA VAL A 23 10.16 4.69 -5.75
C VAL A 23 10.75 5.98 -6.30
N SER A 24 10.28 6.44 -7.46
CA SER A 24 10.74 7.69 -8.07
C SER A 24 10.46 8.89 -7.16
N THR A 25 9.23 9.00 -6.64
CA THR A 25 8.80 10.11 -5.79
C THR A 25 9.55 10.13 -4.46
N LEU A 26 9.64 8.98 -3.77
CA LEU A 26 10.37 8.86 -2.51
C LEU A 26 11.86 9.18 -2.70
N THR A 27 12.47 8.71 -3.80
CA THR A 27 13.87 9.03 -4.12
C THR A 27 14.07 10.52 -4.32
N ALA A 28 13.20 11.17 -5.10
CA ALA A 28 13.27 12.61 -5.37
C ALA A 28 13.05 13.45 -4.10
N ALA A 29 12.23 12.98 -3.17
CA ALA A 29 11.98 13.61 -1.89
C ALA A 29 13.11 13.41 -0.86
N GLY A 30 14.11 12.56 -1.17
CA GLY A 30 15.18 12.22 -0.24
C GLY A 30 14.71 11.35 0.94
N PHE A 31 13.67 10.54 0.73
CA PHE A 31 13.09 9.68 1.76
C PHE A 31 14.13 8.74 2.38
N ASP A 32 14.15 8.67 3.71
CA ASP A 32 15.00 7.78 4.47
C ASP A 32 14.20 6.83 5.37
N ALA A 33 14.05 5.59 4.91
CA ALA A 33 13.41 4.52 5.66
C ALA A 33 14.04 4.22 7.03
N SER A 34 15.23 4.75 7.37
CA SER A 34 15.79 4.59 8.72
C SER A 34 15.13 5.49 9.77
N THR A 35 14.61 6.65 9.35
CA THR A 35 14.06 7.68 10.22
C THR A 35 12.59 7.99 9.94
N GLU A 36 12.10 7.64 8.75
CA GLU A 36 10.76 7.91 8.24
C GLU A 36 9.92 6.63 8.05
N PHE A 37 8.61 6.81 7.90
CA PHE A 37 7.65 5.74 7.68
C PHE A 37 6.94 5.91 6.33
N PHE A 38 6.56 4.79 5.72
CA PHE A 38 5.81 4.77 4.48
C PHE A 38 4.55 3.92 4.64
N ALA A 39 3.43 4.40 4.09
CA ALA A 39 2.15 3.71 4.12
C ALA A 39 1.54 3.56 2.72
N ILE A 40 0.80 2.48 2.52
CA ILE A 40 -0.17 2.35 1.43
C ILE A 40 -1.54 2.68 2.02
N ASP A 41 -2.12 3.75 1.51
CA ASP A 41 -3.47 4.21 1.85
C ASP A 41 -4.46 3.48 0.93
N ALA A 42 -5.19 2.52 1.51
CA ALA A 42 -6.18 1.71 0.83
C ALA A 42 -7.58 2.18 1.24
N GLU A 43 -8.26 2.82 0.29
CA GLU A 43 -9.58 3.41 0.47
C GLU A 43 -10.46 3.20 -0.79
N LEU A 44 -11.75 3.47 -0.66
CA LEU A 44 -12.75 3.20 -1.70
C LEU A 44 -12.68 4.20 -2.86
N GLU A 45 -12.36 5.47 -2.61
CA GLU A 45 -12.43 6.52 -3.64
C GLU A 45 -11.47 6.22 -4.81
N GLY A 46 -12.02 6.14 -6.01
CA GLY A 46 -11.32 5.74 -7.24
C GLY A 46 -10.96 4.25 -7.33
N ASN A 47 -11.50 3.41 -6.45
CA ASN A 47 -11.42 1.95 -6.47
C ASN A 47 -12.81 1.28 -6.49
N GLU A 48 -13.89 2.03 -6.69
CA GLU A 48 -15.29 1.60 -6.55
C GLU A 48 -15.69 0.45 -7.47
N LYS A 49 -14.95 0.27 -8.57
CA LYS A 49 -15.18 -0.79 -9.55
C LYS A 49 -14.42 -2.08 -9.28
N ALA A 50 -13.48 -2.07 -8.32
CA ALA A 50 -12.71 -3.25 -7.96
C ALA A 50 -13.56 -4.18 -7.09
N THR A 51 -13.57 -5.45 -7.44
CA THR A 51 -14.07 -6.49 -6.54
C THR A 51 -13.12 -6.66 -5.34
N PRO A 52 -13.60 -7.21 -4.21
CA PRO A 52 -12.72 -7.49 -3.07
C PRO A 52 -11.53 -8.40 -3.39
N ASP A 53 -11.71 -9.29 -4.36
CA ASP A 53 -10.66 -10.20 -4.86
C ASP A 53 -9.58 -9.44 -5.65
N GLU A 54 -9.98 -8.56 -6.57
CA GLU A 54 -9.07 -7.71 -7.34
C GLU A 54 -8.33 -6.70 -6.45
N MET A 55 -9.01 -6.16 -5.43
CA MET A 55 -8.41 -5.28 -4.44
C MET A 55 -7.30 -6.01 -3.67
N ALA A 56 -7.59 -7.22 -3.18
CA ALA A 56 -6.63 -8.05 -2.48
C ALA A 56 -5.42 -8.43 -3.36
N ASP A 57 -5.65 -8.86 -4.61
CA ASP A 57 -4.59 -9.26 -5.53
C ASP A 57 -3.64 -8.12 -5.86
N ASN A 58 -4.19 -6.96 -6.22
CA ASN A 58 -3.36 -5.82 -6.61
C ASN A 58 -2.67 -5.17 -5.41
N LEU A 59 -3.30 -5.14 -4.23
CA LEU A 59 -2.66 -4.67 -3.00
C LEU A 59 -1.52 -5.60 -2.60
N HIS A 60 -1.77 -6.92 -2.55
CA HIS A 60 -0.74 -7.91 -2.22
C HIS A 60 0.44 -7.84 -3.18
N LYS A 61 0.17 -7.73 -4.48
CA LYS A 61 1.21 -7.60 -5.50
C LYS A 61 2.03 -6.32 -5.33
N LEU A 62 1.38 -5.17 -5.09
CA LEU A 62 2.08 -3.91 -4.84
C LEU A 62 2.98 -4.00 -3.60
N LEU A 63 2.45 -4.51 -2.48
CA LEU A 63 3.20 -4.68 -1.23
C LEU A 63 4.41 -5.61 -1.42
N THR A 64 4.25 -6.72 -2.15
CA THR A 64 5.33 -7.66 -2.46
C THR A 64 6.41 -7.01 -3.33
N LEU A 65 6.02 -6.22 -4.33
CA LEU A 65 6.95 -5.47 -5.16
C LEU A 65 7.75 -4.48 -4.30
N LEU A 66 7.08 -3.71 -3.46
CA LEU A 66 7.70 -2.71 -2.58
C LEU A 66 8.65 -3.32 -1.55
N TYR A 67 8.36 -4.51 -1.01
CA TYR A 67 9.27 -5.20 -0.10
C TYR A 67 10.65 -5.45 -0.69
N ASN A 68 10.74 -5.61 -2.02
CA ASN A 68 12.00 -5.80 -2.74
C ASN A 68 12.73 -4.49 -3.07
N GLU A 69 12.13 -3.32 -2.81
CA GLU A 69 12.71 -2.02 -3.13
C GLU A 69 13.72 -1.57 -2.07
N LYS A 70 14.95 -1.28 -2.51
CA LYS A 70 16.06 -0.90 -1.63
C LYS A 70 15.77 0.36 -0.80
N ILE A 71 14.98 1.27 -1.35
CA ILE A 71 14.60 2.53 -0.67
C ILE A 71 13.85 2.28 0.65
N LEU A 72 13.13 1.16 0.76
CA LEU A 72 12.40 0.78 1.97
C LEU A 72 13.26 -0.01 2.97
N LYS A 73 14.51 -0.36 2.65
CA LYS A 73 15.44 -1.07 3.55
C LYS A 73 14.82 -2.34 4.18
N SER A 74 14.10 -3.13 3.38
CA SER A 74 13.37 -4.34 3.81
C SER A 74 12.29 -4.09 4.87
N LYS A 75 11.90 -2.83 5.12
CA LYS A 75 10.77 -2.52 5.98
C LYS A 75 9.47 -2.69 5.20
N LYS A 76 8.50 -3.37 5.80
CA LYS A 76 7.15 -3.45 5.27
C LYS A 76 6.46 -2.10 5.43
N PRO A 77 5.81 -1.56 4.38
CA PRO A 77 4.99 -0.36 4.51
C PRO A 77 3.80 -0.64 5.44
N PHE A 78 3.30 0.40 6.07
CA PHE A 78 2.00 0.33 6.75
C PHE A 78 0.89 0.13 5.73
N ILE A 79 -0.13 -0.60 6.11
CA ILE A 79 -1.42 -0.56 5.42
C ILE A 79 -2.29 0.41 6.22
N TYR A 80 -2.72 1.49 5.59
CA TYR A 80 -3.70 2.40 6.13
C TYR A 80 -5.07 2.13 5.50
N CYS A 81 -6.10 2.06 6.33
CA CYS A 81 -7.50 1.93 5.91
C CYS A 81 -8.43 2.14 7.11
N ASP A 82 -9.73 2.38 6.84
CA ASP A 82 -10.77 2.23 7.87
C ASP A 82 -11.32 0.79 7.93
N ASN A 83 -11.93 0.45 9.06
CA ASN A 83 -12.42 -0.91 9.32
C ASN A 83 -13.58 -1.32 8.39
N ASN A 84 -14.46 -0.40 8.04
CA ASN A 84 -15.59 -0.71 7.15
C ASN A 84 -15.09 -0.92 5.71
N PHE A 85 -14.13 -0.11 5.25
CA PHE A 85 -13.50 -0.34 3.97
C PHE A 85 -12.86 -1.73 3.92
N TRP A 86 -12.01 -2.07 4.88
CA TRP A 86 -11.30 -3.34 4.89
C TRP A 86 -12.25 -4.53 4.84
N MET A 87 -13.27 -4.55 5.72
CA MET A 87 -14.21 -5.66 5.84
C MET A 87 -15.10 -5.86 4.59
N ASN A 88 -15.40 -4.79 3.85
CA ASN A 88 -16.35 -4.84 2.73
C ASN A 88 -15.68 -4.88 1.35
N HIS A 89 -14.45 -4.39 1.23
CA HIS A 89 -13.80 -4.14 -0.06
C HIS A 89 -12.46 -4.83 -0.25
N ILE A 90 -11.96 -5.56 0.75
CA ILE A 90 -10.74 -6.38 0.62
C ILE A 90 -11.05 -7.80 1.11
N LEU A 91 -10.75 -8.80 0.28
CA LEU A 91 -10.75 -10.20 0.70
C LEU A 91 -9.51 -10.51 1.56
N GLY A 92 -9.53 -10.02 2.80
CA GLY A 92 -8.35 -9.93 3.68
C GLY A 92 -7.74 -11.26 4.11
N GLU A 93 -8.47 -12.37 3.98
CA GLU A 93 -8.01 -13.73 4.26
C GLU A 93 -7.27 -14.39 3.09
N LYS A 94 -7.32 -13.79 1.88
CA LYS A 94 -6.70 -14.36 0.67
C LYS A 94 -5.17 -14.42 0.78
N TYR A 95 -4.58 -13.47 1.48
CA TYR A 95 -3.12 -13.34 1.67
C TYR A 95 -2.78 -13.03 3.14
N ALA A 96 -1.51 -13.21 3.51
CA ALA A 96 -1.00 -12.93 4.86
C ALA A 96 -0.79 -11.42 5.11
N PHE A 97 -1.84 -10.60 4.96
CA PHE A 97 -1.78 -9.15 5.23
C PHE A 97 -1.42 -8.82 6.68
N SER A 98 -1.66 -9.76 7.62
CA SER A 98 -1.29 -9.64 9.03
C SER A 98 0.22 -9.48 9.28
N GLU A 99 1.07 -9.77 8.29
CA GLU A 99 2.50 -9.53 8.42
C GLU A 99 2.90 -8.06 8.18
N TYR A 100 1.98 -7.22 7.72
CA TYR A 100 2.19 -5.79 7.52
C TYR A 100 1.66 -5.01 8.72
N PRO A 101 2.36 -3.95 9.17
CA PRO A 101 1.84 -3.11 10.24
C PRO A 101 0.58 -2.38 9.79
N LEU A 102 -0.44 -2.36 10.64
CA LEU A 102 -1.72 -1.72 10.36
C LEU A 102 -1.75 -0.30 10.95
N TRP A 103 -2.19 0.66 10.15
CA TRP A 103 -2.59 1.99 10.60
C TRP A 103 -4.09 2.15 10.36
N ILE A 104 -4.89 1.82 11.37
CA ILE A 104 -6.34 1.87 11.27
C ILE A 104 -6.87 3.30 11.43
N ALA A 105 -7.76 3.73 10.54
CA ALA A 105 -8.61 4.91 10.70
C ALA A 105 -9.94 4.49 11.35
N ASN A 106 -10.40 5.26 12.34
CA ASN A 106 -11.61 4.97 13.11
C ASN A 106 -12.41 6.23 13.42
#